data_AF-A0AAU3R3H2-F1
#
_entry.id   AF-A0AAU3R3H2-F1
#
_cell.length_a   1.000
_cell.length_b   1.000
_cell.length_c   1.000
_cell.angle_alpha   90.00
_cell.angle_beta   90.00
_cell.angle_gamma   90.00
#
_symmetry.space_group_name_H-M   'P 1'
#
loop_
_entity.id
_entity.type
_entity.pdbx_description
1 polymer ?
#
loop_
_entity_poly.entity_id
_entity_poly.type
_entity_poly.pdbx_seq_one_letter_code
_entity_poly.pdbx_strand_id
1 'polypeptide(L)'
;MPSHSQVFGQFQYPTSPLIGAERRREAVDRVTALQFDRHGNRVWRAAQSLLDSEHVRRAIGEVATPYGVCREPSNVAAGGHACPLRFRCLGCEHFSTDVSYLPDLKAHLADLLRSRERLMSAFEADEWARTQAMPSSEEISRVRRLIDRVTTDLDQLTAEDRAQIEQAVTLVRRSRTVHLGMPRVGQPLPDVRPPRIHQP
;
A
#
# COMPACT_ATOMS: atom_id res chain seq x y z
N MET A 1 -6.68 48.43 45.57
CA MET A 1 -7.39 47.25 45.06
C MET A 1 -8.64 47.69 44.31
N PRO A 2 -8.62 47.72 42.97
CA PRO A 2 -9.83 47.70 42.14
C PRO A 2 -9.90 46.42 41.30
N SER A 3 -11.11 45.88 41.19
CA SER A 3 -11.44 44.62 40.52
C SER A 3 -11.42 44.75 39.00
N HIS A 4 -10.63 43.91 38.32
CA HIS A 4 -10.69 43.75 36.87
C HIS A 4 -11.80 42.77 36.50
N SER A 5 -12.96 43.31 36.15
CA SER A 5 -14.03 42.60 35.47
C SER A 5 -13.85 42.80 33.95
N GLN A 6 -13.89 41.67 33.22
CA GLN A 6 -14.17 41.55 31.79
C GLN A 6 -13.18 42.20 30.81
N VAL A 7 -12.36 41.39 30.13
CA VAL A 7 -12.35 41.25 28.66
C VAL A 7 -11.67 39.91 28.33
N PHE A 8 -12.45 38.83 28.18
CA PHE A 8 -11.99 37.69 27.37
C PHE A 8 -12.89 37.63 26.15
N GLY A 9 -12.34 38.16 25.05
CA GLY A 9 -12.96 38.09 23.74
C GLY A 9 -13.25 36.64 23.38
N GLN A 10 -14.45 36.42 22.82
CA GLN A 10 -14.82 35.18 22.17
C GLN A 10 -13.83 34.90 21.04
N PHE A 11 -12.82 34.07 21.31
CA PHE A 11 -12.00 33.49 20.26
C PHE A 11 -12.83 32.39 19.60
N GLN A 12 -13.67 32.81 18.65
CA GLN A 12 -14.41 31.90 17.80
C GLN A 12 -13.39 31.20 16.91
N TYR A 13 -12.94 30.01 17.32
CA TYR A 13 -12.16 29.15 16.46
C TYR A 13 -12.95 28.93 15.16
N PRO A 14 -12.36 29.09 13.97
CA PRO A 14 -13.04 28.72 12.74
C PRO A 14 -13.26 27.21 12.77
N THR A 15 -14.46 26.80 13.14
CA THR A 15 -14.91 25.42 13.00
C THR A 15 -15.16 25.18 11.52
N SER A 16 -14.11 24.76 10.81
CA SER A 16 -14.27 23.98 9.60
C SER A 16 -13.38 22.75 9.63
N PRO A 17 -13.59 21.79 10.56
CA PRO A 17 -13.43 20.41 10.17
C PRO A 17 -14.62 20.02 9.28
N LEU A 18 -14.49 18.91 8.54
CA LEU A 18 -15.57 18.03 8.05
C LEU A 18 -15.65 17.83 6.52
N ILE A 19 -15.72 18.84 5.63
CA ILE A 19 -15.90 18.55 4.17
C ILE A 19 -14.73 17.74 3.58
N GLY A 20 -13.48 18.08 3.91
CA GLY A 20 -12.30 17.34 3.42
C GLY A 20 -12.17 15.94 4.02
N ALA A 21 -12.57 15.77 5.28
CA ALA A 21 -12.52 14.49 5.97
C ALA A 21 -13.64 13.55 5.49
N GLU A 22 -14.84 14.08 5.25
CA GLU A 22 -15.99 13.37 4.72
C GLU A 22 -15.75 12.90 3.29
N ARG A 23 -15.27 13.78 2.40
CA ARG A 23 -14.87 13.40 1.03
C ARG A 23 -13.78 12.33 1.02
N ARG A 24 -12.84 12.39 1.96
CA ARG A 24 -11.81 11.34 2.11
C ARG A 24 -12.42 10.01 2.54
N ARG A 25 -13.35 10.01 3.52
CA ARG A 25 -14.04 8.77 3.95
C ARG A 25 -14.81 8.15 2.81
N GLU A 26 -15.60 8.95 2.08
CA GLU A 26 -16.37 8.49 0.92
C GLU A 26 -15.47 7.88 -0.17
N ALA A 27 -14.31 8.48 -0.43
CA ALA A 27 -13.34 7.91 -1.36
C ALA A 27 -12.73 6.59 -0.85
N VAL A 28 -12.43 6.49 0.44
CA VAL A 28 -11.98 5.24 1.07
C VAL A 28 -13.05 4.16 0.95
N ASP A 29 -14.31 4.49 1.18
CA ASP A 29 -15.43 3.55 1.07
C ASP A 29 -15.59 3.03 -0.35
N ARG A 30 -15.52 3.92 -1.35
CA ARG A 30 -15.59 3.55 -2.77
C ARG A 30 -14.48 2.57 -3.17
N VAL A 31 -13.23 2.82 -2.79
CA VAL A 31 -12.14 1.89 -3.14
C VAL A 31 -12.22 0.59 -2.33
N THR A 32 -12.68 0.65 -1.09
CA THR A 32 -12.83 -0.54 -0.21
C THR A 32 -13.93 -1.46 -0.69
N ALA A 33 -14.99 -0.92 -1.33
CA ALA A 33 -16.01 -1.74 -1.99
C ALA A 33 -15.43 -2.63 -3.11
N LEU A 34 -14.27 -2.25 -3.65
CA LEU A 34 -13.51 -2.98 -4.65
C LEU A 34 -12.21 -3.55 -4.06
N GLN A 35 -12.34 -4.29 -2.96
CA GLN A 35 -11.25 -4.97 -2.30
C GLN A 35 -11.14 -6.44 -2.73
N PHE A 36 -9.90 -6.90 -2.91
CA PHE A 36 -9.52 -8.21 -3.43
C PHE A 36 -8.59 -8.93 -2.45
N ASP A 37 -8.74 -10.25 -2.33
CA ASP A 37 -7.78 -11.10 -1.62
C ASP A 37 -6.55 -11.38 -2.51
N ARG A 38 -5.59 -12.15 -1.99
CA ARG A 38 -4.38 -12.54 -2.73
C ARG A 38 -4.64 -13.35 -4.01
N HIS A 39 -5.82 -13.95 -4.15
CA HIS A 39 -6.22 -14.76 -5.31
C HIS A 39 -6.99 -13.93 -6.35
N GLY A 40 -7.39 -12.71 -5.98
CA GLY A 40 -8.21 -11.82 -6.80
C GLY A 40 -9.71 -12.03 -6.61
N ASN A 41 -10.15 -12.65 -5.52
CA ASN A 41 -11.57 -12.73 -5.17
C ASN A 41 -12.00 -11.48 -4.40
N ARG A 42 -13.24 -11.02 -4.61
CA ARG A 42 -13.83 -9.90 -3.88
C ARG A 42 -14.01 -10.28 -2.41
N VAL A 43 -13.46 -9.46 -1.50
CA VAL A 43 -13.50 -9.72 -0.05
C VAL A 43 -14.59 -8.91 0.65
N TRP A 44 -15.14 -7.90 -0.02
CA TRP A 44 -16.15 -7.04 0.56
C TRP A 44 -17.48 -7.77 0.74
N ARG A 45 -17.93 -7.91 1.99
CA ARG A 45 -19.30 -8.32 2.32
C ARG A 45 -20.16 -7.05 2.35
N ALA A 46 -21.27 -7.06 1.62
CA ALA A 46 -22.27 -6.00 1.66
C ALA A 46 -22.87 -5.88 3.08
N ALA A 47 -22.24 -5.09 3.94
CA ALA A 47 -22.78 -4.69 5.23
C ALA A 47 -22.82 -3.16 5.28
N GLN A 48 -23.77 -2.60 4.54
CA GLN A 48 -24.03 -1.15 4.45
C GLN A 48 -24.51 -0.54 5.78
N SER A 49 -24.85 -1.36 6.79
CA SER A 49 -25.57 -0.91 7.99
C SER A 49 -24.69 -0.48 9.18
N LEU A 50 -23.35 -0.54 9.09
CA LEU A 50 -22.46 -0.23 10.23
C LEU A 50 -21.18 0.54 9.83
N LEU A 51 -21.25 1.45 8.84
CA LEU A 51 -20.07 2.10 8.24
C LEU A 51 -19.08 2.71 9.26
N ASP A 52 -19.56 3.43 10.28
CA ASP A 52 -18.66 4.06 11.28
C ASP A 52 -17.98 3.02 12.19
N SER A 53 -18.73 2.04 12.70
CA SER A 53 -18.15 0.95 13.51
C SER A 53 -17.18 0.10 12.68
N GLU A 54 -17.49 -0.11 11.40
CA GLU A 54 -16.62 -0.82 10.46
C GLU A 54 -15.35 -0.04 10.13
N HIS A 55 -15.40 1.30 10.02
CA HIS A 55 -14.20 2.13 9.88
C HIS A 55 -13.26 1.99 11.07
N VAL A 56 -13.82 2.05 12.29
CA VAL A 56 -13.04 1.86 13.52
C VAL A 56 -12.47 0.44 13.60
N ARG A 57 -13.26 -0.58 13.27
CA ARG A 57 -12.79 -1.98 13.24
C ARG A 57 -11.67 -2.19 12.24
N ARG A 58 -11.70 -1.55 11.07
CA ARG A 58 -10.58 -1.61 10.11
C ARG A 58 -9.37 -0.85 10.59
N ALA A 59 -9.56 0.37 11.10
CA ALA A 59 -8.46 1.17 11.60
C ALA A 59 -7.68 0.45 12.73
N ILE A 60 -8.37 -0.39 13.52
CA ILE A 60 -7.77 -1.19 14.59
C ILE A 60 -7.33 -2.58 14.10
N GLY A 61 -8.04 -3.17 13.13
CA GLY A 61 -7.87 -4.56 12.68
C GLY A 61 -7.03 -4.75 11.42
N GLU A 62 -6.47 -3.66 10.88
CA GLU A 62 -5.66 -3.68 9.67
C GLU A 62 -4.39 -2.84 9.85
N VAL A 63 -3.32 -3.30 9.21
CA VAL A 63 -2.08 -2.52 9.08
C VAL A 63 -1.67 -2.39 7.62
N ALA A 64 -1.16 -1.22 7.25
CA ALA A 64 -0.67 -0.97 5.90
C ALA A 64 0.51 -1.90 5.57
N THR A 65 0.52 -2.41 4.35
CA THR A 65 1.59 -3.27 3.82
C THR A 65 1.91 -2.86 2.38
N PRO A 66 3.02 -3.33 1.79
CA PRO A 66 3.25 -3.14 0.38
C PRO A 66 2.06 -3.62 -0.44
N TYR A 67 1.52 -2.72 -1.27
CA TYR A 67 0.44 -2.98 -2.22
C TYR A 67 -0.92 -3.35 -1.60
N GLY A 68 -1.12 -3.14 -0.30
CA GLY A 68 -2.37 -3.55 0.36
C GLY A 68 -2.38 -3.37 1.87
N VAL A 69 -3.19 -4.19 2.53
CA VAL A 69 -3.32 -4.23 4.00
C VAL A 69 -3.21 -5.67 4.50
N CYS A 70 -2.76 -5.81 5.75
CA CYS A 70 -2.69 -7.06 6.47
C CYS A 70 -3.71 -7.07 7.62
N ARG A 71 -4.42 -8.19 7.76
CA ARG A 71 -5.43 -8.45 8.81
C ARG A 71 -5.01 -9.51 9.84
N GLU A 72 -3.74 -9.90 9.84
CA GLU A 72 -3.26 -10.91 10.79
C GLU A 72 -3.13 -10.28 12.18
N PRO A 73 -3.86 -10.78 13.21
CA PRO A 73 -3.98 -10.10 14.50
C PRO A 73 -2.65 -9.80 15.19
N SER A 74 -1.69 -10.72 15.17
CA SER A 74 -0.39 -10.54 15.83
C SER A 74 0.43 -9.43 15.17
N ASN A 75 0.47 -9.41 13.85
CA ASN A 75 1.19 -8.43 13.06
C ASN A 75 0.50 -7.06 13.11
N VAL A 76 -0.83 -7.03 13.13
CA VAL A 76 -1.61 -5.80 13.37
C VAL A 76 -1.29 -5.22 14.74
N ALA A 77 -1.31 -6.05 15.80
CA ALA A 77 -0.94 -5.63 17.15
C ALA A 77 0.52 -5.13 17.24
N ALA A 78 1.41 -5.69 16.41
CA ALA A 78 2.81 -5.28 16.28
C ALA A 78 3.03 -4.11 15.31
N GLY A 79 1.97 -3.44 14.82
CA GLY A 79 2.09 -2.29 13.92
C GLY A 79 2.73 -2.63 12.56
N GLY A 80 2.66 -3.91 12.13
CA GLY A 80 3.19 -4.37 10.85
C GLY A 80 4.67 -4.79 10.88
N HIS A 81 5.31 -4.74 12.05
CA HIS A 81 6.74 -4.99 12.20
C HIS A 81 7.11 -6.43 12.58
N ALA A 82 6.13 -7.31 12.85
CA ALA A 82 6.36 -8.68 13.29
C ALA A 82 6.19 -9.75 12.18
N CYS A 83 5.76 -9.37 10.98
CA CYS A 83 5.44 -10.35 9.93
C CYS A 83 6.66 -11.19 9.50
N PRO A 84 6.63 -12.53 9.64
CA PRO A 84 7.74 -13.38 9.23
C PRO A 84 7.91 -13.45 7.70
N LEU A 85 6.85 -13.20 6.94
CA LEU A 85 6.85 -13.24 5.48
C LEU A 85 7.55 -12.05 4.82
N ARG A 86 7.98 -11.02 5.57
CA ARG A 86 8.86 -9.91 5.12
C ARG A 86 8.63 -9.44 3.68
N PHE A 87 7.80 -8.42 3.48
CA PHE A 87 7.48 -7.84 2.15
C PHE A 87 6.83 -8.80 1.13
N ARG A 88 6.63 -10.09 1.43
CA ARG A 88 5.94 -11.07 0.56
C ARG A 88 4.44 -11.16 0.84
N CYS A 89 3.78 -10.03 1.07
CA CYS A 89 2.38 -9.99 1.51
C CYS A 89 1.40 -10.62 0.49
N LEU A 90 1.66 -10.49 -0.82
CA LEU A 90 0.94 -11.17 -1.90
C LEU A 90 0.95 -12.71 -1.78
N GLY A 91 1.82 -13.25 -0.93
CA GLY A 91 1.92 -14.64 -0.54
C GLY A 91 0.92 -15.11 0.52
N CYS A 92 0.38 -14.18 1.31
CA CYS A 92 -0.27 -14.45 2.59
C CYS A 92 -1.81 -14.38 2.50
N GLU A 93 -2.53 -15.30 3.16
CA GLU A 93 -4.00 -15.28 3.21
C GLU A 93 -4.59 -14.07 3.94
N HIS A 94 -3.83 -13.43 4.83
CA HIS A 94 -4.27 -12.23 5.56
C HIS A 94 -4.09 -10.94 4.75
N PHE A 95 -3.53 -11.02 3.54
CA PHE A 95 -3.35 -9.88 2.65
C PHE A 95 -4.62 -9.60 1.84
N SER A 96 -4.90 -8.32 1.68
CA SER A 96 -5.88 -7.84 0.72
C SER A 96 -5.43 -6.52 0.10
N THR A 97 -5.87 -6.27 -1.13
CA THR A 97 -5.57 -5.05 -1.88
C THR A 97 -6.87 -4.42 -2.34
N ASP A 98 -6.81 -3.15 -2.73
CA ASP A 98 -7.93 -2.40 -3.28
C ASP A 98 -7.50 -1.74 -4.60
N VAL A 99 -8.46 -1.27 -5.39
CA VAL A 99 -8.22 -0.66 -6.72
C VAL A 99 -7.21 0.49 -6.71
N SER A 100 -7.03 1.18 -5.58
CA SER A 100 -6.07 2.28 -5.49
C SER A 100 -4.61 1.83 -5.53
N TYR A 101 -4.32 0.55 -5.30
CA TYR A 101 -2.97 -0.03 -5.43
C TYR A 101 -2.65 -0.55 -6.83
N LEU A 102 -3.61 -0.54 -7.77
CA LEU A 102 -3.40 -1.03 -9.14
C LEU A 102 -2.18 -0.38 -9.84
N PRO A 103 -1.94 0.94 -9.75
CA PRO A 103 -0.74 1.54 -10.34
C PRO A 103 0.56 1.00 -9.73
N ASP A 104 0.59 0.77 -8.41
CA ASP A 104 1.78 0.28 -7.70
C ASP A 104 2.04 -1.20 -8.02
N LEU A 105 0.98 -2.01 -8.15
CA LEU A 105 1.07 -3.40 -8.60
C LEU A 105 1.65 -3.49 -10.03
N LYS A 106 1.20 -2.62 -10.95
CA LYS A 106 1.73 -2.55 -12.32
C LYS A 106 3.20 -2.14 -12.34
N ALA A 107 3.60 -1.18 -11.51
CA ALA A 107 4.99 -0.78 -11.35
C ALA A 107 5.84 -1.94 -10.79
N HIS A 108 5.37 -2.63 -9.75
CA HIS A 108 6.03 -3.81 -9.18
C HIS A 108 6.24 -4.91 -10.23
N LEU A 109 5.21 -5.22 -11.03
CA LEU A 109 5.32 -6.20 -12.11
C LEU A 109 6.40 -5.79 -13.13
N ALA A 110 6.42 -4.52 -13.54
CA ALA A 110 7.42 -4.02 -14.48
C ALA A 110 8.85 -4.13 -13.91
N ASP A 111 9.02 -3.84 -12.61
CA ASP A 111 10.31 -3.95 -11.93
C ASP A 111 10.76 -5.40 -11.78
N LEU A 112 9.86 -6.35 -11.48
CA LEU A 112 10.16 -7.78 -11.44
C LEU A 112 10.64 -8.27 -12.82
N LEU A 113 9.94 -7.92 -13.89
CA LEU A 113 10.29 -8.32 -15.25
C LEU A 113 11.62 -7.72 -15.69
N ARG A 114 11.85 -6.44 -15.40
CA ARG A 114 13.11 -5.75 -15.71
C ARG A 114 14.28 -6.34 -14.93
N SER A 115 14.09 -6.65 -13.66
CA SER A 115 15.13 -7.26 -12.82
C SER A 115 15.48 -8.67 -13.31
N ARG A 116 14.47 -9.43 -13.76
CA ARG A 116 14.68 -10.75 -14.36
C ARG A 116 15.49 -10.67 -15.65
N GLU A 117 15.12 -9.77 -16.55
CA GLU A 117 15.88 -9.55 -17.80
C GLU A 117 17.34 -9.21 -17.49
N ARG A 118 17.59 -8.21 -16.65
CA ARG A 118 18.95 -7.79 -16.28
C ARG A 118 19.82 -8.92 -15.73
N LEU A 119 19.25 -9.77 -14.88
CA LEU A 119 19.95 -10.91 -14.29
C LEU A 119 20.21 -12.04 -15.30
N MET A 120 19.36 -12.17 -16.33
CA MET A 120 19.59 -13.12 -17.43
C MET A 120 20.65 -12.63 -18.41
N SER A 121 20.75 -11.32 -18.65
CA SER A 121 21.55 -10.81 -19.77
C SER A 121 23.06 -10.67 -19.50
N ALA A 122 23.54 -10.38 -18.28
CA ALA A 122 24.97 -10.08 -18.10
C ALA A 122 25.43 -9.95 -16.63
N PHE A 123 25.46 -11.02 -15.84
CA PHE A 123 26.18 -10.95 -14.57
C PHE A 123 26.96 -12.24 -14.29
N GLU A 124 28.29 -12.13 -14.18
CA GLU A 124 29.10 -13.18 -13.57
C GLU A 124 28.90 -13.14 -12.06
N ALA A 125 28.00 -13.99 -11.58
CA ALA A 125 27.83 -14.31 -10.17
C ALA A 125 27.81 -15.82 -9.96
N ASP A 126 28.11 -16.23 -8.74
CA ASP A 126 27.85 -17.59 -8.27
C ASP A 126 26.38 -17.96 -8.45
N GLU A 127 26.13 -19.23 -8.75
CA GLU A 127 24.79 -19.77 -9.01
C GLU A 127 23.83 -19.54 -7.82
N TRP A 128 24.32 -19.69 -6.59
CA TRP A 128 23.51 -19.48 -5.39
C TRP A 128 23.00 -18.03 -5.31
N ALA A 129 23.84 -17.05 -5.64
CA ALA A 129 23.50 -15.63 -5.59
C ALA A 129 22.50 -15.26 -6.71
N ARG A 130 22.69 -15.81 -7.92
CA ARG A 130 21.74 -15.64 -9.03
C ARG A 130 20.37 -16.22 -8.66
N THR A 131 20.35 -17.41 -8.08
CA THR A 131 19.10 -18.09 -7.69
C THR A 131 18.34 -17.29 -6.63
N GLN A 132 19.03 -16.75 -5.63
CA GLN A 132 18.40 -15.94 -4.58
C GLN A 132 17.95 -14.55 -5.07
N ALA A 133 18.69 -13.94 -6.01
CA ALA A 133 18.34 -12.64 -6.58
C ALA A 133 17.24 -12.72 -7.64
N MET A 134 17.06 -13.88 -8.29
CA MET A 134 16.10 -14.05 -9.36
C MET A 134 14.66 -13.84 -8.85
N PRO A 135 13.89 -12.90 -9.44
CA PRO A 135 12.47 -12.77 -9.14
C PRO A 135 11.72 -14.08 -9.37
N SER A 136 10.89 -14.48 -8.40
CA SER A 136 10.13 -15.71 -8.48
C SER A 136 9.11 -15.68 -9.63
N SER A 137 9.09 -16.74 -10.44
CA SER A 137 8.05 -16.94 -11.47
C SER A 137 6.65 -17.00 -10.87
N GLU A 138 6.53 -17.52 -9.66
CA GLU A 138 5.28 -17.60 -8.92
C GLU A 138 4.80 -16.21 -8.49
N GLU A 139 5.70 -15.37 -7.97
CA GLU A 139 5.38 -13.99 -7.61
C GLU A 139 4.90 -13.20 -8.85
N ILE A 140 5.64 -13.29 -9.96
CA ILE A 140 5.25 -12.65 -11.23
C ILE A 140 3.85 -13.11 -11.66
N SER A 141 3.58 -14.41 -11.61
CA SER A 141 2.30 -14.98 -12.03
C SER A 141 1.15 -14.54 -11.12
N ARG A 142 1.39 -14.42 -9.80
CA ARG A 142 0.40 -13.93 -8.83
C ARG A 142 0.10 -12.45 -9.04
N VAL A 143 1.13 -11.62 -9.21
CA VAL A 143 0.95 -10.18 -9.45
C VAL A 143 0.18 -9.94 -10.76
N ARG A 144 0.53 -10.66 -11.84
CA ARG A 144 -0.20 -10.58 -13.13
C ARG A 144 -1.68 -10.92 -12.95
N ARG A 145 -1.98 -12.07 -12.35
CA ARG A 145 -3.36 -12.51 -12.11
C ARG A 145 -4.15 -11.49 -11.30
N LEU A 146 -3.54 -10.91 -10.27
CA LEU A 146 -4.20 -9.92 -9.43
C LEU A 146 -4.49 -8.63 -10.22
N ILE A 147 -3.53 -8.14 -11.01
CA ILE A 147 -3.73 -6.99 -11.91
C ILE A 147 -4.86 -7.27 -12.90
N ASP A 148 -4.86 -8.46 -13.52
CA ASP A 148 -5.86 -8.84 -14.51
C ASP A 148 -7.26 -8.91 -13.89
N ARG A 149 -7.39 -9.47 -12.68
CA ARG A 149 -8.66 -9.52 -11.94
C ARG A 149 -9.17 -8.13 -11.59
N VAL A 150 -8.32 -7.29 -11.02
CA VAL A 150 -8.69 -5.91 -10.68
C VAL A 150 -9.10 -5.12 -11.92
N THR A 151 -8.36 -5.27 -13.02
CA THR A 151 -8.65 -4.57 -14.29
C THR A 151 -9.96 -5.06 -14.89
N THR A 152 -10.18 -6.38 -14.95
CA THR A 152 -11.42 -6.99 -15.47
C THR A 152 -12.64 -6.48 -14.70
N ASP A 153 -12.55 -6.40 -13.38
CA ASP A 153 -13.65 -5.92 -12.55
C ASP A 153 -13.90 -4.42 -12.72
N LEU A 154 -12.87 -3.61 -13.02
CA LEU A 154 -13.03 -2.20 -13.35
C LEU A 154 -13.65 -1.99 -14.75
N ASP A 155 -13.35 -2.87 -15.70
CA ASP A 155 -13.86 -2.81 -17.07
C ASP A 155 -15.34 -3.23 -17.17
N GLN A 156 -15.87 -3.92 -16.15
CA GLN A 156 -17.30 -4.25 -16.02
C GLN A 156 -18.15 -3.09 -15.50
N LEU A 157 -17.52 -2.01 -15.02
CA LEU A 157 -18.23 -0.85 -14.48
C LEU A 157 -18.77 0.04 -15.61
N THR A 158 -19.82 0.78 -15.29
CA THR A 158 -20.28 1.85 -16.18
C THR A 158 -19.21 2.94 -16.28
N ALA A 159 -19.23 3.72 -17.37
CA ALA A 159 -18.29 4.83 -17.54
C ALA A 159 -18.37 5.85 -16.39
N GLU A 160 -19.57 6.08 -15.84
CA GLU A 160 -19.81 6.96 -14.71
C GLU A 160 -19.18 6.39 -13.42
N ASP A 161 -19.47 5.14 -13.08
CA ASP A 161 -18.91 4.49 -11.89
C ASP A 161 -17.38 4.45 -11.95
N ARG A 162 -16.84 4.13 -13.13
CA ARG A 162 -15.40 4.10 -13.39
C ARG A 162 -14.76 5.45 -13.13
N ALA A 163 -15.35 6.54 -13.62
CA ALA A 163 -14.86 7.89 -13.39
C ALA A 163 -14.91 8.27 -11.89
N GLN A 164 -15.96 7.89 -11.17
CA GLN A 164 -16.06 8.15 -9.73
C GLN A 164 -14.97 7.38 -8.94
N ILE A 165 -14.69 6.14 -9.32
CA ILE A 165 -13.64 5.32 -8.70
C ILE A 165 -12.25 5.89 -9.00
N GLU A 166 -11.97 6.32 -10.23
CA GLU A 166 -10.69 6.95 -10.57
C GLU A 166 -10.43 8.24 -9.77
N GLN A 167 -11.47 9.04 -9.52
CA GLN A 167 -11.40 10.20 -8.63
C GLN A 167 -11.14 9.79 -7.17
N ALA A 168 -11.84 8.76 -6.68
CA ALA A 168 -11.64 8.22 -5.33
C ALA A 168 -10.21 7.69 -5.14
N VAL A 169 -9.70 6.91 -6.10
CA VAL A 169 -8.31 6.43 -6.15
C VAL A 169 -7.33 7.59 -6.07
N THR A 170 -7.55 8.64 -6.86
CA THR A 170 -6.69 9.84 -6.85
C THR A 170 -6.67 10.49 -5.47
N LEU A 171 -7.83 10.66 -4.83
CA LEU A 171 -7.92 11.26 -3.50
C LEU A 171 -7.24 10.39 -2.43
N VAL A 172 -7.50 9.08 -2.42
CA VAL A 172 -6.90 8.12 -1.48
C VAL A 172 -5.38 8.14 -1.63
N ARG A 173 -4.86 8.05 -2.86
CA ARG A 173 -3.41 8.03 -3.14
C ARG A 173 -2.72 9.32 -2.72
N ARG A 174 -3.33 10.50 -2.93
CA ARG A 174 -2.77 11.79 -2.46
C ARG A 174 -2.60 11.84 -0.95
N SER A 175 -3.50 11.18 -0.23
CA SER A 175 -3.55 11.20 1.23
C SER A 175 -2.74 10.07 1.88
N ARG A 176 -2.11 9.21 1.07
CA ARG A 176 -1.27 8.11 1.51
C ARG A 176 0.18 8.59 1.63
N THR A 177 0.65 8.77 2.86
CA THR A 177 2.08 8.86 3.18
C THR A 177 2.66 7.44 3.11
N VAL A 178 2.77 6.87 1.91
CA VAL A 178 3.43 5.56 1.77
C VAL A 178 4.93 5.80 1.84
N HIS A 179 5.49 5.74 3.05
CA HIS A 179 6.82 5.18 3.17
C HIS A 179 6.69 3.71 2.80
N LEU A 180 6.78 3.43 1.50
CA LEU A 180 7.17 2.11 1.03
C LEU A 180 8.59 1.94 1.57
N GLY A 181 8.71 1.53 2.84
CA GLY A 181 9.91 0.94 3.43
C GLY A 181 10.25 -0.40 2.78
N MET A 182 9.68 -0.66 1.59
CA MET A 182 10.30 -1.49 0.59
C MET A 182 11.74 -1.01 0.48
N PRO A 183 12.75 -1.88 0.70
CA PRO A 183 14.00 -1.64 0.01
C PRO A 183 13.60 -1.48 -1.45
N ARG A 184 13.67 -0.24 -1.98
CA ARG A 184 14.00 -0.08 -3.40
C ARG A 184 15.14 -1.06 -3.57
N VAL A 185 15.01 -2.07 -4.43
CA VAL A 185 16.12 -2.99 -4.70
C VAL A 185 17.31 -2.09 -4.97
N GLY A 186 18.13 -1.95 -3.94
CA GLY A 186 19.05 -0.85 -3.82
C GLY A 186 20.13 -1.19 -4.80
N GLN A 187 20.45 -0.27 -5.69
CA GLN A 187 21.79 -0.27 -6.24
C GLN A 187 22.74 -0.44 -5.04
N PRO A 188 23.67 -1.41 -5.08
CA PRO A 188 24.67 -1.49 -4.04
C PRO A 188 25.33 -0.11 -3.96
N LEU A 189 25.31 0.49 -2.78
CA LEU A 189 26.05 1.72 -2.54
C LEU A 189 27.50 1.46 -2.95
N PRO A 190 28.12 2.31 -3.77
CA PRO A 190 29.52 2.13 -4.12
C PRO A 190 30.33 2.08 -2.83
N ASP A 191 31.11 1.01 -2.67
CA ASP A 191 32.00 0.83 -1.54
C ASP A 191 33.11 1.89 -1.62
N VAL A 192 32.84 3.08 -1.08
CA VAL A 192 33.84 4.12 -0.91
C VAL A 192 34.64 3.78 0.35
N ARG A 193 35.42 2.70 0.28
CA ARG A 193 36.52 2.47 1.21
C ARG A 193 37.79 3.00 0.55
N PRO A 194 38.36 4.13 1.01
CA PRO A 194 39.64 4.58 0.47
C PRO A 194 40.73 3.55 0.75
N PRO A 195 41.67 3.33 -0.18
CA PRO A 195 42.74 2.36 0.00
C PRO A 195 43.58 2.77 1.21
N ARG A 196 43.82 1.82 2.12
CA ARG A 196 44.83 1.99 3.17
C ARG A 196 46.18 2.10 2.48
N ILE A 197 46.76 3.30 2.55
CA ILE A 197 48.14 3.54 2.17
C ILE A 197 49.00 2.74 3.16
N HIS A 198 49.63 1.67 2.69
CA HIS A 198 50.75 1.07 3.39
C HIS A 198 51.93 2.04 3.28
N GLN A 199 52.44 2.50 4.43
CA GLN A 199 53.76 3.09 4.50
C GLN A 199 54.71 2.10 5.21
N PRO A 200 55.99 2.07 4.78
CA PRO A 200 56.93 0.98 5.05
C PRO A 200 57.38 0.88 6.51
#